data_AF-X0UHU8-F1
#
_entry.id   AF-X0UHU8-F1
#
_cell.length_a   1.000
_cell.length_b   1.000
_cell.length_c   1.000
_cell.angle_alpha   90.00
_cell.angle_beta   90.00
_cell.angle_gamma   90.00
#
_symmetry.space_group_name_H-M   'P 1'
#
loop_
_entity.id
_entity.type
_entity.pdbx_description
1 polymer ?
#
loop_
_entity_poly.entity_id
_entity_poly.type
_entity_poly.pdbx_seq_one_letter_code
_entity_poly.pdbx_strand_id
1 'polypeptide(L)' 'MMNKPQVAIAKCQKIHDYLSVRKAVKESLDLIGGLDSLVSPGDRVLVKPNLIAPYHYTTGATTSPHVIRALCELAKE' A
#
# COMPACT_ATOMS: atom_id res chain seq x y z
N MET A 1 -4.30 1.62 31.00
CA MET A 1 -4.91 0.48 30.27
C MET A 1 -4.49 0.61 28.81
N MET A 2 -3.95 -0.42 28.17
CA MET A 2 -3.69 -0.37 26.73
C MET A 2 -5.03 -0.41 25.99
N ASN A 3 -5.27 0.54 25.10
CA ASN A 3 -6.43 0.51 24.21
C ASN A 3 -6.36 -0.73 23.31
N LYS A 4 -7.52 -1.31 22.98
CA LYS A 4 -7.60 -2.40 22.00
C LYS A 4 -7.08 -1.89 20.64
N PRO A 5 -6.32 -2.70 19.88
CA PRO A 5 -5.86 -2.29 18.56
C PRO A 5 -7.06 -2.06 17.63
N GLN A 6 -7.08 -0.90 16.98
CA GLN A 6 -8.08 -0.58 15.96
C GLN A 6 -7.55 -1.02 14.59
N VAL A 7 -8.36 -1.75 13.83
CA VAL A 7 -8.00 -2.29 12.51
C VAL A 7 -9.00 -1.80 11.48
N ALA A 8 -8.50 -1.46 10.28
CA ALA A 8 -9.32 -1.12 9.13
C ALA A 8 -8.96 -2.03 7.94
N ILE A 9 -9.93 -2.30 7.07
CA ILE A 9 -9.77 -3.12 5.86
C ILE A 9 -10.41 -2.39 4.70
N ALA A 10 -9.65 -2.13 3.63
CA ALA A 10 -10.17 -1.58 2.38
C ALA A 10 -10.29 -2.69 1.32
N LYS A 11 -11.43 -2.76 0.63
CA LYS A 11 -11.67 -3.78 -0.40
C LYS A 11 -11.21 -3.30 -1.78
N CYS A 12 -10.28 -4.02 -2.39
CA CYS A 12 -9.96 -3.85 -3.81
C CYS A 12 -10.95 -4.65 -4.68
N GLN A 13 -11.67 -3.99 -5.58
CA GLN A 13 -12.70 -4.65 -6.41
C GLN A 13 -12.11 -5.46 -7.56
N LYS A 14 -11.06 -4.94 -8.21
CA LYS A 14 -10.41 -5.56 -9.37
C LYS A 14 -8.90 -5.58 -9.16
N ILE A 15 -8.37 -6.71 -8.73
CA ILE A 15 -6.96 -6.85 -8.35
C ILE A 15 -5.96 -6.74 -9.52
N HIS A 16 -6.45 -6.84 -10.75
CA HIS A 16 -5.66 -6.70 -11.98
C HIS A 16 -5.80 -5.31 -12.63
N ASP A 17 -6.69 -4.47 -12.10
CA ASP A 17 -6.90 -3.11 -12.60
C ASP A 17 -6.11 -2.13 -11.73
N TYR A 18 -5.16 -1.42 -12.35
CA TYR A 18 -4.26 -0.54 -11.62
C TYR A 18 -5.00 0.56 -10.85
N LEU A 19 -6.04 1.16 -11.43
CA LEU A 19 -6.79 2.24 -10.80
C LEU A 19 -7.58 1.74 -9.59
N SER A 20 -8.17 0.55 -9.68
CA SER A 20 -8.82 -0.13 -8.56
C SER A 20 -7.85 -0.47 -7.44
N VAL A 21 -6.62 -0.90 -7.76
CA VAL A 21 -5.57 -1.17 -6.75
C VAL A 21 -5.11 0.13 -6.10
N ARG A 22 -4.77 1.16 -6.90
CA ARG A 22 -4.32 2.47 -6.38
C ARG A 22 -5.37 3.10 -5.46
N LYS A 23 -6.66 3.03 -5.82
CA LYS A 23 -7.75 3.51 -4.98
C LYS A 23 -7.78 2.81 -3.62
N ALA A 24 -7.69 1.48 -3.60
CA ALA A 24 -7.71 0.70 -2.36
C ALA A 24 -6.46 0.96 -1.49
N VAL A 25 -5.28 1.13 -2.11
CA VAL A 25 -4.06 1.51 -1.38
C VAL A 25 -4.20 2.90 -0.76
N LYS A 26 -4.67 3.89 -1.52
CA LYS A 26 -4.91 5.24 -0.99
C LYS A 26 -5.91 5.22 0.18
N GLU A 27 -7.06 4.57 0.01
CA GLU A 27 -8.07 4.43 1.06
C GLU A 27 -7.49 3.79 2.33
N SER A 28 -6.67 2.75 2.19
CA SER A 28 -6.00 2.09 3.32
C SER A 28 -5.06 3.04 4.08
N LEU A 29 -4.32 3.88 3.35
CA LEU A 29 -3.41 4.87 3.94
C LEU A 29 -4.18 6.01 4.60
N ASP A 30 -5.22 6.54 3.95
CA ASP A 30 -6.08 7.60 4.49
C ASP A 30 -6.69 7.17 5.84
N LEU A 31 -7.12 5.91 5.96
CA LEU A 31 -7.69 5.34 7.19
C LEU A 31 -6.71 5.29 8.38
N ILE A 32 -5.41 5.36 8.13
CA ILE A 32 -4.36 5.39 9.17
C ILE A 32 -3.70 6.78 9.32
N GLY A 33 -4.31 7.82 8.73
CA GLY A 33 -3.84 9.21 8.85
C GLY A 33 -3.13 9.77 7.61
N GLY A 34 -3.06 9.01 6.52
CA GLY A 34 -2.46 9.44 5.25
C GLY A 34 -0.93 9.39 5.24
N LEU A 35 -0.35 9.46 4.04
CA LEU A 35 1.11 9.42 3.86
C LEU A 35 1.81 10.70 4.30
N ASP A 36 1.13 11.85 4.23
CA ASP A 36 1.68 13.14 4.69
C ASP A 36 2.04 13.14 6.19
N SER A 37 1.49 12.18 6.95
CA SER A 37 1.87 11.96 8.36
C SER A 37 3.19 11.20 8.53
N LEU A 38 3.73 10.61 7.46
CA LEU A 38 4.89 9.72 7.45
C LEU A 38 6.03 10.19 6.53
N VAL A 39 5.70 10.91 5.45
CA VAL A 39 6.63 11.34 4.40
C VAL A 39 6.48 12.84 4.19
N SER A 40 7.60 13.57 4.13
CA SER A 40 7.65 15.00 3.87
C SER A 40 8.31 15.33 2.52
N PRO A 41 7.98 16.48 1.91
CA PRO A 41 8.66 16.94 0.69
C PRO A 41 10.18 17.00 0.88
N GLY A 42 10.91 16.33 -0.02
CA GLY A 42 12.37 16.24 0.02
C GLY A 42 12.92 14.97 0.68
N ASP A 43 12.09 14.16 1.31
CA ASP A 43 12.51 12.89 1.89
C ASP A 43 13.01 11.91 0.83
N ARG A 44 14.06 11.16 1.17
CA ARG A 44 14.47 9.99 0.41
C ARG A 44 13.78 8.75 0.96
N VAL A 45 12.69 8.36 0.31
CA VAL A 45 11.87 7.22 0.72
C VAL A 45 12.30 5.94 0.00
N LEU A 46 12.55 4.87 0.76
CA LEU A 46 12.75 3.51 0.22
C LEU A 46 11.45 2.71 0.38
N VAL A 47 10.89 2.22 -0.73
CA VAL A 47 9.80 1.25 -0.70
C VAL A 47 10.39 -0.16 -0.67
N LYS A 48 10.13 -0.92 0.40
CA LYS A 48 10.62 -2.29 0.58
C LYS A 48 9.52 -3.32 0.31
N PRO A 49 9.33 -3.78 -0.95
CA PRO A 49 8.39 -4.86 -1.23
C PRO A 49 8.83 -6.17 -0.57
N ASN A 50 7.87 -7.03 -0.24
CA ASN A 50 8.17 -8.39 0.21
C ASN A 50 8.25 -9.31 -1.03
N LEU A 51 9.45 -9.75 -1.38
CA LEU A 51 9.73 -10.64 -2.49
C LEU A 51 10.37 -11.92 -1.93
N ILE A 52 9.60 -13.01 -1.88
CA ILE A 52 10.07 -14.28 -1.29
C ILE A 52 10.70 -15.18 -2.36
N ALA A 53 10.01 -15.34 -3.49
CA ALA A 53 10.32 -16.29 -4.55
C ALA A 53 9.62 -15.84 -5.85
N PRO A 54 9.96 -16.41 -7.04
CA PRO A 54 9.41 -16.01 -8.33
C PRO A 54 7.97 -16.54 -8.56
N TYR A 55 7.09 -16.32 -7.58
CA TYR A 55 5.68 -16.66 -7.68
C TYR A 55 4.86 -15.52 -8.27
N HIS A 56 3.79 -15.87 -8.97
CA HIS A 56 2.79 -14.89 -9.38
C HIS A 56 2.16 -14.23 -8.15
N TYR A 57 1.95 -12.92 -8.18
CA TYR A 57 1.50 -12.15 -7.01
C TYR A 57 0.11 -12.56 -6.47
N THR A 58 -0.73 -13.20 -7.31
CA THR A 58 -2.04 -13.70 -6.88
C THR A 58 -1.94 -14.84 -5.86
N THR A 59 -0.76 -15.42 -5.67
CA THR A 59 -0.49 -16.40 -4.61
C THR A 59 -0.41 -15.78 -3.22
N GLY A 60 -0.21 -14.46 -3.12
CA GLY A 60 0.06 -13.75 -1.86
C GLY A 60 1.50 -13.93 -1.33
N ALA A 61 2.32 -14.80 -1.94
CA ALA A 61 3.70 -15.03 -1.51
C ALA A 61 4.66 -13.87 -1.84
N THR A 62 4.34 -13.09 -2.89
CA THR A 62 5.09 -11.91 -3.31
C THR A 62 4.13 -10.73 -3.43
N THR A 63 4.58 -9.53 -3.07
CA THR A 63 3.77 -8.30 -3.19
C THR A 63 3.36 -8.03 -4.64
N SER A 64 2.11 -7.64 -4.86
CA SER A 64 1.62 -7.24 -6.19
C SER A 64 2.39 -6.04 -6.74
N PRO A 65 2.88 -6.08 -7.99
CA PRO A 65 3.58 -4.94 -8.61
C PRO A 65 2.68 -3.69 -8.71
N HIS A 66 1.36 -3.88 -8.80
CA HIS A 66 0.39 -2.78 -8.83
C HIS A 66 0.34 -2.03 -7.48
N VAL A 67 0.47 -2.75 -6.37
CA VAL A 67 0.54 -2.16 -5.02
C VAL A 67 1.85 -1.39 -4.85
N ILE A 68 2.97 -1.98 -5.30
CA ILE A 68 4.29 -1.32 -5.25
C ILE A 68 4.24 -0.01 -6.03
N ARG A 69 3.73 -0.05 -7.27
CA ARG A 69 3.59 1.15 -8.11
C ARG A 69 2.72 2.22 -7.45
N ALA A 70 1.55 1.84 -6.94
CA ALA A 70 0.63 2.77 -6.30
C ALA A 70 1.28 3.47 -5.09
N LEU A 71 1.98 2.71 -4.24
CA LEU A 71 2.68 3.26 -3.09
C LEU A 71 3.81 4.21 -3.50
N CYS A 72 4.59 3.87 -4.53
CA CYS A 72 5.63 4.75 -5.05
C CYS A 72 5.09 6.05 -5.67
N GLU A 73 3.95 5.99 -6.36
CA GLU A 73 3.30 7.20 -6.89
C GLU A 73 2.76 8.08 -5.75
N LEU A 74 2.03 7.49 -4.80
CA LEU A 74 1.46 8.22 -3.66
C LEU A 74 2.52 8.81 -2.72
N ALA A 75 3.66 8.15 -2.54
CA ALA A 75 4.77 8.67 -1.73
C ALA A 75 5.59 9.78 -2.43
N LYS A 76 5.34 10.03 -3.71
CA LYS A 76 5.95 11.13 -4.48
C LYS A 76 5.04 12.34 -4.60
N GLU A 77 3.74 12.18 -4.34
CA GLU A 77 2.75 13.28 -4.28
C GLU A 77 3.07 14.18 -3.07
#